data_AF-A0A7S0AUU0-F1
#
_entry.id   AF-A0A7S0AUU0-F1
#
_cell.length_a   1.000
_cell.length_b   1.000
_cell.length_c   1.000
_cell.angle_alpha   90.00
_cell.angle_beta   90.00
_cell.angle_gamma   90.00
#
_symmetry.space_group_name_H-M   'P 1'
#
loop_
_entity.id
_entity.type
_entity.pdbx_description
1 polymer ?
#
loop_
_entity_poly.entity_id
_entity_poly.type
_entity_poly.pdbx_seq_one_letter_code
_entity_poly.pdbx_strand_id
1 'polypeptide(L)'
;RSSLRSVPTYYPLEKSTRYVTGRDLGEITAQISDCCRIMSVHAEYEGNDDVPGTAYLRTSEHVEIQLQLWHGAAPRHPDGCVIVEAQRRRGDAVTFHKYSRNLLDAATGTFQPATYVSLEDREAEYCHKAEAMLVHHNDGQKKPSSSSIGGAGAPTNTAEHE
;
A
#
# COMPACT_ATOMS: atom_id res chain seq x y z
N ARG A 1 20.86 18.29 -7.13
CA ARG A 1 19.96 17.87 -8.23
C ARG A 1 19.37 16.51 -7.84
N SER A 2 18.14 16.47 -7.37
CA SER A 2 17.42 15.24 -7.01
C SER A 2 16.70 14.70 -8.25
N SER A 3 17.27 13.68 -8.91
CA SER A 3 16.56 13.00 -10.00
C SER A 3 15.46 12.13 -9.42
N LEU A 4 14.23 12.29 -9.92
CA LEU A 4 13.10 11.42 -9.58
C LEU A 4 13.49 9.96 -9.84
N ARG A 5 13.20 9.05 -8.89
CA ARG A 5 13.34 7.61 -9.13
C ARG A 5 12.38 7.21 -10.24
N SER A 6 12.87 6.51 -11.25
CA SER A 6 12.02 5.94 -12.28
C SER A 6 11.03 4.97 -11.65
N VAL A 7 9.74 5.22 -11.83
CA VAL A 7 8.71 4.24 -11.48
C VAL A 7 8.90 3.03 -12.40
N PRO A 8 8.96 1.81 -11.86
CA PRO A 8 9.04 0.61 -12.69
C PRO A 8 7.88 0.60 -13.70
N THR A 9 8.19 0.37 -14.98
CA THR A 9 7.19 0.31 -16.07
C THR A 9 6.20 -0.84 -15.88
N TYR A 10 6.49 -1.77 -14.98
CA TYR A 10 5.71 -2.99 -14.76
C TYR A 10 5.44 -3.21 -13.27
N TYR A 11 4.16 -3.35 -12.91
CA TYR A 11 3.74 -3.83 -11.59
C TYR A 11 3.69 -5.35 -11.65
N PRO A 12 4.55 -6.08 -10.92
CA PRO A 12 4.52 -7.55 -10.93
C PRO A 12 3.18 -8.03 -10.38
N LEU A 13 2.37 -8.67 -11.22
CA LEU A 13 1.11 -9.26 -10.81
C LEU A 13 1.39 -10.55 -10.03
N GLU A 14 1.30 -10.46 -8.70
CA GLU A 14 1.38 -11.64 -7.85
C GLU A 14 0.15 -12.51 -8.04
N LYS A 15 0.38 -13.83 -7.97
CA LYS A 15 -0.71 -14.81 -8.02
C LYS A 15 -1.60 -14.62 -6.80
N SER A 16 -2.89 -14.49 -7.05
CA SER A 16 -3.92 -14.36 -6.03
C SER A 16 -4.41 -15.72 -5.50
N THR A 17 -3.56 -16.74 -5.58
CA THR A 17 -3.84 -18.12 -5.15
C THR A 17 -2.64 -18.70 -4.39
N ARG A 18 -2.91 -19.54 -3.39
CA ARG A 18 -1.94 -20.40 -2.70
C ARG A 18 -2.46 -21.83 -2.60
N TYR A 19 -1.52 -22.77 -2.57
CA TYR A 19 -1.77 -24.17 -2.32
C TYR A 19 -1.14 -24.51 -0.96
N VAL A 20 -1.96 -24.93 0.00
CA VAL A 20 -1.54 -25.23 1.36
C VAL A 20 -1.61 -26.74 1.56
N THR A 21 -0.52 -27.34 2.04
CA THR A 21 -0.41 -28.79 2.29
C THR A 21 -0.08 -29.07 3.74
N GLY A 22 -0.53 -30.23 4.25
CA GLY A 22 -0.19 -30.70 5.59
C GLY A 22 -0.79 -29.87 6.73
N ARG A 23 -1.82 -29.05 6.46
CA ARG A 23 -2.49 -28.21 7.45
C ARG A 23 -3.98 -28.44 7.45
N ASP A 24 -4.57 -28.34 8.62
CA ASP A 24 -6.00 -28.44 8.80
C ASP A 24 -6.75 -27.20 8.29
N LEU A 25 -7.94 -27.39 7.75
CA LEU A 25 -8.75 -26.31 7.21
C LEU A 25 -9.15 -25.30 8.30
N GLY A 26 -9.45 -25.77 9.52
CA GLY A 26 -9.78 -24.92 10.66
C GLY A 26 -8.61 -24.04 11.10
N GLU A 27 -7.37 -24.54 11.04
CA GLU A 27 -6.18 -23.72 11.29
C GLU A 27 -6.01 -22.62 10.23
N ILE A 28 -6.21 -22.96 8.96
CA ILE A 28 -6.08 -22.00 7.85
C ILE A 28 -7.12 -20.89 8.00
N THR A 29 -8.38 -21.23 8.26
CA THR A 29 -9.44 -20.24 8.42
C THR A 29 -9.27 -19.40 9.68
N ALA A 30 -8.82 -19.99 10.79
CA ALA A 30 -8.49 -19.25 12.01
C ALA A 30 -7.41 -18.18 11.76
N GLN A 31 -6.34 -18.54 11.04
CA GLN A 31 -5.25 -17.61 10.71
C GLN A 31 -5.69 -16.50 9.76
N ILE A 32 -6.49 -16.83 8.75
CA ILE A 32 -7.07 -15.84 7.84
C ILE A 32 -7.98 -14.88 8.63
N SER A 33 -8.82 -15.41 9.52
CA SER A 33 -9.71 -14.61 10.36
C SER A 33 -8.94 -13.66 11.28
N ASP A 34 -7.87 -14.14 11.91
CA ASP A 34 -6.96 -13.30 12.70
C ASP A 34 -6.27 -12.22 11.85
N CYS A 35 -5.85 -12.57 10.63
CA CYS A 35 -5.29 -11.61 9.69
C CYS A 35 -6.30 -10.52 9.33
N CYS A 36 -7.55 -10.88 9.02
CA CYS A 36 -8.63 -9.92 8.78
C CYS A 36 -8.81 -8.98 9.97
N ARG A 37 -8.82 -9.50 11.20
CA ARG A 37 -8.92 -8.70 12.43
C ARG A 37 -7.76 -7.72 12.57
N ILE A 38 -6.53 -8.15 12.34
CA ILE A 38 -5.32 -7.31 12.43
C ILE A 38 -5.33 -6.20 11.38
N MET A 39 -5.84 -6.50 10.19
CA MET A 39 -5.91 -5.55 9.08
C MET A 39 -7.19 -4.69 9.09
N SER A 40 -8.05 -4.82 10.10
CA SER A 40 -9.36 -4.14 10.19
C SER A 40 -10.26 -4.41 8.98
N VAL A 41 -10.23 -5.64 8.46
CA VAL A 41 -11.05 -6.10 7.34
C VAL A 41 -12.35 -6.70 7.85
N HIS A 42 -13.48 -6.18 7.38
CA HIS A 42 -14.78 -6.77 7.64
C HIS A 42 -14.98 -8.01 6.78
N ALA A 43 -15.45 -9.12 7.36
CA ALA A 43 -15.64 -10.38 6.68
C ALA A 43 -17.07 -10.91 6.89
N GLU A 44 -17.75 -11.20 5.78
CA GLU A 44 -19.02 -11.91 5.74
C GLU A 44 -18.77 -13.33 5.22
N TYR A 45 -19.09 -14.33 6.03
CA TYR A 45 -18.81 -15.72 5.70
C TYR A 45 -20.06 -16.40 5.14
N GLU A 46 -19.91 -17.12 4.03
CA GLU A 46 -20.97 -17.90 3.40
C GLU A 46 -20.79 -19.40 3.72
N GLY A 47 -21.79 -19.99 4.38
CA GLY A 47 -21.80 -21.40 4.79
C GLY A 47 -22.61 -21.63 6.08
N ASN A 48 -22.94 -22.89 6.37
CA ASN A 48 -23.49 -23.30 7.67
C ASN A 48 -22.37 -23.79 8.59
N ASP A 49 -22.51 -23.53 9.90
CA ASP A 49 -21.79 -23.88 11.14
C ASP A 49 -20.42 -24.61 11.18
N ASP A 50 -19.95 -25.29 10.12
CA ASP A 50 -18.68 -26.02 10.12
C ASP A 50 -17.50 -25.13 9.68
N VAL A 51 -17.36 -24.85 8.38
CA VAL A 51 -16.27 -24.01 7.85
C VAL A 51 -16.73 -23.28 6.58
N PRO A 52 -16.61 -21.95 6.50
CA PRO A 52 -17.02 -21.22 5.31
C PRO A 52 -16.06 -21.47 4.15
N GLY A 53 -16.61 -22.00 3.05
CA GLY A 53 -15.87 -22.16 1.79
C GLY A 53 -15.67 -20.84 1.04
N THR A 54 -16.47 -19.81 1.36
CA THR A 54 -16.38 -18.48 0.77
C THR A 54 -16.52 -17.39 1.84
N ALA A 55 -15.75 -16.32 1.71
CA ALA A 55 -15.87 -15.10 2.50
C ALA A 55 -15.88 -13.86 1.59
N TYR A 56 -16.75 -12.91 1.87
CA TYR A 56 -16.78 -11.59 1.25
C TYR A 56 -16.15 -10.60 2.20
N LEU A 57 -15.05 -10.00 1.76
CA LEU A 57 -14.22 -9.12 2.58
C LEU A 57 -14.35 -7.68 2.09
N ARG A 58 -14.42 -6.73 3.04
CA ARG A 58 -14.46 -5.30 2.78
C ARG A 58 -13.40 -4.57 3.60
N THR A 59 -12.55 -3.81 2.92
CA THR A 59 -11.50 -3.00 3.56
C THR A 59 -11.96 -1.56 3.80
N SER A 60 -11.23 -0.82 4.65
CA SER A 60 -11.40 0.62 4.92
C SER A 60 -11.30 1.48 3.66
N GLU A 61 -10.49 1.07 2.69
CA GLU A 61 -10.24 1.75 1.42
C GLU A 61 -11.23 1.33 0.33
N HIS A 62 -12.36 0.74 0.72
CA HIS A 62 -13.43 0.30 -0.18
C HIS A 62 -12.99 -0.71 -1.24
N VAL A 63 -12.01 -1.56 -0.93
CA VAL A 63 -11.70 -2.74 -1.73
C VAL A 63 -12.60 -3.89 -1.28
N GLU A 64 -13.24 -4.55 -2.25
CA GLU A 64 -14.08 -5.72 -2.02
C GLU A 64 -13.36 -6.95 -2.58
N ILE A 65 -13.14 -7.95 -1.71
CA ILE A 65 -12.38 -9.16 -2.01
C ILE A 65 -13.27 -10.37 -1.74
N GLN A 66 -13.35 -11.27 -2.70
CA GLN A 66 -13.95 -12.59 -2.49
C GLN A 66 -12.82 -13.57 -2.18
N LEU A 67 -12.86 -14.19 -1.01
CA LEU A 67 -11.90 -15.22 -0.59
C LEU A 67 -12.58 -16.57 -0.65
N GLN A 68 -11.94 -17.55 -1.28
CA GLN A 68 -12.52 -18.87 -1.49
C GLN A 68 -11.51 -19.95 -1.07
N LEU A 69 -12.03 -20.99 -0.40
CA LEU A 69 -11.27 -22.13 0.08
C LEU A 69 -11.95 -23.42 -0.39
N TRP A 70 -11.17 -24.32 -0.96
CA TRP A 70 -11.66 -25.65 -1.32
C TRP A 70 -10.53 -26.68 -1.29
N HIS A 71 -10.90 -27.94 -1.06
CA HIS A 71 -9.98 -29.06 -1.23
C HIS A 71 -9.78 -29.35 -2.71
N GLY A 72 -8.53 -29.58 -3.12
CA GLY A 72 -8.21 -29.95 -4.49
C GLY A 72 -6.88 -30.69 -4.58
N ALA A 73 -6.59 -31.20 -5.77
CA ALA A 73 -5.28 -31.72 -6.12
C ALA A 73 -4.59 -30.74 -7.07
N ALA A 74 -3.30 -30.50 -6.87
CA ALA A 74 -2.47 -29.75 -7.80
C ALA A 74 -1.39 -30.69 -8.37
N PRO A 75 -0.83 -30.44 -9.58
CA PRO A 75 0.24 -31.28 -10.12
C PRO A 75 1.45 -31.44 -9.19
N ARG A 76 1.67 -30.45 -8.30
CA ARG A 76 2.73 -30.46 -7.28
C ARG A 76 2.32 -31.06 -5.94
N HIS A 77 1.02 -31.31 -5.73
CA HIS A 77 0.42 -31.80 -4.50
C HIS A 77 -0.60 -32.90 -4.83
N PRO A 78 -0.14 -34.09 -5.27
CA PRO A 78 -1.01 -35.18 -5.67
C PRO A 78 -1.79 -35.78 -4.48
N ASP A 79 -1.24 -35.69 -3.27
CA ASP A 79 -1.88 -36.18 -2.03
C ASP A 79 -2.97 -35.24 -1.49
N GLY A 80 -3.31 -34.19 -2.26
CA GLY A 80 -4.30 -33.19 -1.90
C GLY A 80 -3.70 -31.94 -1.26
N CYS A 81 -4.43 -30.83 -1.37
CA CYS A 81 -4.11 -29.54 -0.79
C CYS A 81 -5.39 -28.73 -0.56
N VAL A 82 -5.30 -27.71 0.29
CA VAL A 82 -6.30 -26.65 0.36
C VAL A 82 -5.86 -25.55 -0.60
N ILE A 83 -6.74 -25.21 -1.52
CA ILE A 83 -6.56 -24.11 -2.45
C ILE A 83 -7.23 -22.88 -1.83
N VAL A 84 -6.45 -21.81 -1.69
CA VAL A 84 -6.92 -20.52 -1.16
C VAL A 84 -6.77 -19.49 -2.27
N GLU A 85 -7.88 -18.88 -2.66
CA GLU A 85 -7.91 -17.89 -3.72
C GLU A 85 -8.56 -16.60 -3.25
N ALA A 86 -7.92 -15.47 -3.54
CA ALA A 86 -8.45 -14.13 -3.34
C ALA A 86 -8.78 -13.51 -4.70
N GLN A 87 -9.99 -13.01 -4.88
CA GLN A 87 -10.43 -12.37 -6.12
C GLN A 87 -10.88 -10.94 -5.83
N ARG A 88 -10.39 -9.98 -6.63
CA ARG A 88 -10.85 -8.59 -6.55
C ARG A 88 -12.25 -8.48 -7.17
N ARG A 89 -13.23 -8.06 -6.38
CA ARG A 89 -14.59 -7.74 -6.86
C ARG A 89 -14.74 -6.26 -7.19
N ARG A 90 -14.13 -5.40 -6.37
CA ARG A 90 -14.17 -3.93 -6.53
C ARG A 90 -12.93 -3.27 -5.92
N GLY A 91 -12.61 -2.06 -6.39
CA GLY A 91 -11.58 -1.20 -5.80
C GLY A 91 -10.25 -1.19 -6.54
N ASP A 92 -9.27 -0.48 -5.96
CA ASP A 92 -7.94 -0.30 -6.54
C ASP A 92 -7.13 -1.61 -6.55
N ALA A 93 -6.38 -1.84 -7.65
CA ALA A 93 -5.59 -3.05 -7.83
C ALA A 93 -4.39 -3.09 -6.87
N VAL A 94 -3.75 -1.94 -6.64
CA VAL A 94 -2.56 -1.86 -5.78
C VAL A 94 -2.95 -2.17 -4.34
N THR A 95 -4.07 -1.62 -3.87
CA THR A 95 -4.60 -1.93 -2.54
C THR A 95 -5.07 -3.37 -2.44
N PHE A 96 -5.81 -3.89 -3.42
CA PHE A 96 -6.17 -5.31 -3.49
C PHE A 96 -4.94 -6.22 -3.33
N HIS A 97 -3.87 -5.96 -4.06
CA HIS A 97 -2.68 -6.81 -4.00
C HIS A 97 -2.02 -6.79 -2.61
N LYS A 98 -2.00 -5.65 -1.91
CA LYS A 98 -1.48 -5.57 -0.54
C LYS A 98 -2.28 -6.46 0.42
N TYR A 99 -3.62 -6.35 0.39
CA TYR A 99 -4.49 -7.18 1.22
C TYR A 99 -4.40 -8.66 0.84
N SER A 100 -4.46 -8.97 -0.46
CA SER A 100 -4.40 -10.35 -0.96
C SER A 100 -3.11 -11.04 -0.53
N ARG A 101 -1.97 -10.34 -0.53
CA ARG A 101 -0.70 -10.90 -0.08
C ARG A 101 -0.76 -11.30 1.38
N ASN A 102 -1.21 -10.41 2.26
CA ASN A 102 -1.32 -10.70 3.69
C ASN A 102 -2.30 -11.84 3.98
N LEU A 103 -3.45 -11.87 3.29
CA LEU A 103 -4.43 -12.96 3.41
C LEU A 103 -3.85 -14.32 3.00
N LEU A 104 -3.13 -14.35 1.86
CA LEU A 104 -2.50 -15.55 1.34
C LEU A 104 -1.30 -15.98 2.19
N ASP A 105 -0.54 -15.04 2.73
CA ASP A 105 0.55 -15.30 3.68
C ASP A 105 -0.01 -15.84 5.00
N ALA A 106 -1.17 -15.36 5.45
CA ALA A 106 -1.83 -15.88 6.65
C ALA A 106 -2.27 -17.33 6.44
N ALA A 107 -2.84 -17.64 5.27
CA ALA A 107 -3.20 -19.02 4.91
C ALA A 107 -2.00 -19.98 4.92
N THR A 108 -0.80 -19.49 4.56
CA THR A 108 0.44 -20.27 4.60
C THR A 108 1.17 -20.20 5.95
N GLY A 109 0.66 -19.45 6.93
CA GLY A 109 1.30 -19.26 8.24
C GLY A 109 2.54 -18.36 8.21
N THR A 110 2.72 -17.58 7.14
CA THR A 110 3.86 -16.67 6.94
C THR A 110 3.52 -15.20 7.17
N PHE A 111 2.26 -14.87 7.47
CA PHE A 111 1.86 -13.52 7.85
C PHE A 111 2.51 -13.10 9.17
N GLN A 112 3.08 -11.89 9.21
CA GLN A 112 3.77 -11.34 10.37
C GLN A 112 3.01 -10.13 10.92
N PRO A 113 2.18 -10.32 11.97
CA PRO A 113 1.39 -9.23 12.56
C PRO A 113 2.24 -8.05 13.03
N ALA A 114 3.39 -8.33 13.63
CA ALA A 114 4.27 -7.31 14.24
C ALA A 114 4.87 -6.34 13.22
N THR A 115 4.90 -6.72 11.94
CA THR A 115 5.46 -5.90 10.85
C THR A 115 4.38 -5.27 9.97
N TYR A 116 3.11 -5.57 10.24
CA TYR A 116 2.01 -5.00 9.47
C TYR A 116 1.87 -3.50 9.78
N VAL A 117 1.79 -2.69 8.72
CA VAL A 117 1.55 -1.25 8.80
C VAL A 117 0.31 -0.97 7.95
N SER A 118 -0.68 -0.31 8.54
CA SER A 118 -1.89 0.07 7.83
C SER A 118 -1.58 1.06 6.69
N LEU A 119 -2.50 1.19 5.73
CA LEU A 119 -2.32 2.19 4.68
C LEU A 119 -2.34 3.61 5.23
N GLU A 120 -3.24 3.88 6.17
CA GLU A 120 -3.36 5.17 6.85
C GLU A 120 -2.05 5.55 7.57
N ASP A 121 -1.47 4.63 8.34
CA ASP A 121 -0.19 4.87 9.04
C ASP A 121 0.95 5.15 8.07
N ARG A 122 0.97 4.40 6.96
CA ARG A 122 2.03 4.54 5.95
C ARG A 122 1.89 5.83 5.15
N GLU A 123 0.66 6.24 4.86
CA GLU A 123 0.37 7.53 4.23
C GLU A 123 0.75 8.69 5.16
N ALA A 124 0.45 8.60 6.45
CA ALA A 124 0.88 9.57 7.45
C ALA A 124 2.43 9.69 7.49
N GLU A 125 3.15 8.57 7.44
CA GLU A 125 4.62 8.58 7.37
C GLU A 125 5.14 9.28 6.11
N TYR A 126 4.52 9.03 4.94
CA TYR A 126 4.90 9.70 3.69
C TYR A 126 4.62 11.20 3.73
N CYS A 127 3.47 11.62 4.25
CA CYS A 127 3.13 13.03 4.41
C CYS A 127 4.17 13.72 5.31
N HIS A 128 4.51 13.13 6.45
CA HIS A 128 5.51 13.68 7.37
C HIS A 128 6.89 13.81 6.70
N LYS A 129 7.33 12.78 5.95
CA LYS A 129 8.59 12.84 5.19
C LYS A 129 8.56 13.91 4.10
N ALA A 130 7.44 14.08 3.41
CA ALA A 130 7.27 15.09 2.38
C ALA A 130 7.36 16.50 2.96
N GLU A 131 6.70 16.76 4.09
CA GLU A 131 6.80 18.02 4.82
C GLU A 131 8.24 18.34 5.23
N ALA A 132 8.96 17.37 5.81
CA ALA A 132 10.36 17.54 6.19
C ALA A 132 11.24 17.90 4.98
N MET A 133 11.02 17.26 3.83
CA MET A 133 11.75 17.58 2.59
C MET A 133 11.45 19.00 2.08
N LEU A 134 10.22 19.49 2.23
CA LEU A 134 9.82 20.84 1.82
C LEU A 134 10.43 21.91 2.74
N VAL A 135 10.45 21.69 4.06
CA VAL A 135 11.03 22.63 5.03
C VAL A 135 12.53 22.83 4.77
N HIS A 136 13.29 21.75 4.58
CA HIS A 136 14.72 21.84 4.30
C HIS A 136 15.04 22.49 2.95
N HIS A 137 14.09 22.54 2.01
CA HIS A 137 14.27 23.25 0.73
C HIS A 137 14.11 24.77 0.87
N ASN A 138 13.27 25.23 1.80
CA ASN A 138 13.01 26.66 2.03
C ASN A 138 14.13 27.37 2.79
N ASP A 139 14.83 26.69 3.69
CA ASP A 139 15.94 27.28 4.45
C ASP A 139 17.19 27.56 3.58
N GLY A 140 17.30 26.91 2.42
CA GLY A 140 18.37 27.16 1.44
C GLY A 140 18.16 28.38 0.54
N GLN A 141 16.98 29.03 0.58
CA GLN A 141 16.66 30.17 -0.30
C GLN A 141 16.59 31.54 0.38
N LYS A 142 16.92 31.67 1.68
CA LYS A 142 17.08 32.99 2.32
C LYS A 142 18.33 33.70 1.78
N LYS A 143 18.20 34.39 0.65
CA LYS A 143 19.16 35.40 0.18
C LYS A 143 19.25 36.52 1.23
N PRO A 144 20.45 36.97 1.61
CA PRO A 144 20.62 38.07 2.56
C PRO A 144 20.05 39.38 1.99
N SER A 145 19.26 40.06 2.81
CA SER A 145 18.78 41.41 2.59
C SER A 145 19.95 42.38 2.47
N SER A 146 20.20 42.94 1.28
CA SER A 146 21.11 44.06 1.10
C SER A 146 20.41 45.38 1.43
N SER A 147 20.73 45.96 2.58
CA SER A 147 20.34 47.31 2.99
C SER A 147 21.37 48.36 2.54
N SER A 148 20.90 49.31 1.73
CA SER A 148 21.20 50.77 1.67
C SER A 148 22.64 51.33 1.69
N ILE A 149 22.98 52.13 0.65
CA ILE A 149 23.72 53.41 0.70
C ILE A 149 23.13 54.28 -0.44
N GLY A 150 22.36 55.37 -0.22
CA GLY A 150 22.84 56.78 -0.11
C GLY A 150 23.60 57.22 -1.38
N GLY A 151 23.20 58.15 -2.26
CA GLY A 151 22.62 59.47 -2.11
C GLY A 151 23.37 60.45 -3.06
N ALA A 152 22.61 61.33 -3.73
CA ALA A 152 22.97 62.62 -4.36
C ALA A 152 23.79 62.70 -5.69
N GLY A 153 23.24 63.46 -6.65
CA GLY A 153 24.00 64.14 -7.71
C GLY A 153 23.27 64.33 -9.06
N ALA A 154 22.46 65.38 -9.20
CA ALA A 154 22.18 66.00 -10.52
C ALA A 154 23.31 67.03 -10.81
N PRO A 155 23.64 67.36 -12.07
CA PRO A 155 22.84 68.33 -12.81
C PRO A 155 22.73 68.12 -14.33
N THR A 156 21.75 68.85 -14.86
CA THR A 156 21.47 69.29 -16.23
C THR A 156 22.67 69.56 -17.14
N ASN A 157 22.53 69.24 -18.43
CA ASN A 157 23.16 70.01 -19.50
C ASN A 157 22.25 70.13 -20.74
N THR A 158 22.15 71.36 -21.22
CA THR A 158 21.36 71.88 -22.35
C THR A 158 22.24 72.03 -23.58
N ALA A 159 21.60 72.05 -24.76
CA ALA A 159 22.06 72.57 -26.07
C ALA A 159 23.09 71.70 -26.84
N GLU A 160 23.19 71.64 -28.17
CA GLU A 160 22.47 72.11 -29.38
C GLU A 160 23.26 71.51 -30.59
N HIS A 161 22.74 71.63 -31.83
CA HIS A 161 23.36 71.33 -33.15
C HIS A 161 23.46 69.85 -33.57
N GLU A 162 23.00 69.38 -34.74
CA GLU A 162 22.55 69.96 -36.03
C GLU A 162 21.31 69.20 -36.57
#